data_AF-A0A914TKB8-F1
#
_entry.id   AF-A0A914TKB8-F1
#
_cell.length_a   1.000
_cell.length_b   1.000
_cell.length_c   1.000
_cell.angle_alpha   90.00
_cell.angle_beta   90.00
_cell.angle_gamma   90.00
#
_symmetry.space_group_name_H-M   'P 1'
#
loop_
_entity.id
_entity.type
_entity.pdbx_description
1 polymer ?
#
loop_
_entity_poly.entity_id
_entity_poly.type
_entity_poly.pdbx_seq_one_letter_code
_entity_poly.pdbx_strand_id
1 'polypeptide(L)'
;MNGIDSICKNEAMLRKVGAKINGNQLCDFSFPTLLALGPTQKRIEFLVENILEITSHKFKVLICASTNVSIDNFAVILLKSINKILPKTNIPKIRRIIPLIQDVDPQISEITVQLHNEKDLCSFDIVLCTLGCAPKLLTNSLQAGHFSHIFIDDSQNASELDTWMVIGNLASEETQIILSGDSQNGKGIYTKAEILKDNQIGYCIPMLERLHTVFPSNRVTTIS
;
A
#
# COMPACT_ATOMS: atom_id res chain seq x y z
N MET A 1 8.61 -10.79 26.80
CA MET A 1 8.38 -9.39 27.20
C MET A 1 8.47 -8.38 26.04
N ASN A 2 8.56 -8.78 24.75
CA ASN A 2 8.89 -7.84 23.66
C ASN A 2 7.80 -7.65 22.58
N GLY A 3 6.56 -8.10 22.80
CA GLY A 3 5.48 -8.01 21.80
C GLY A 3 4.43 -6.93 22.07
N ILE A 4 4.25 -6.53 23.33
CA ILE A 4 3.17 -5.61 23.74
C ILE A 4 3.62 -4.14 23.63
N ASP A 5 4.91 -3.86 23.86
CA ASP A 5 5.47 -2.50 23.74
C ASP A 5 5.64 -2.01 22.29
N SER A 6 5.71 -2.91 21.30
CA SER A 6 5.69 -2.53 19.88
C SER A 6 4.28 -2.24 19.38
N ILE A 7 3.29 -3.00 19.85
CA ILE A 7 1.86 -2.81 19.55
C ILE A 7 1.37 -1.47 20.14
N CYS A 8 1.72 -1.15 21.39
CA CYS A 8 1.39 0.15 22.00
C CYS A 8 2.06 1.34 21.29
N LYS A 9 3.23 1.15 20.65
CA LYS A 9 3.88 2.19 19.83
C LYS A 9 3.20 2.36 18.47
N ASN A 10 2.72 1.28 17.85
CA ASN A 10 1.97 1.33 16.58
C ASN A 10 0.57 1.93 16.76
N GLU A 11 -0.17 1.56 17.81
CA GLU A 11 -1.46 2.20 18.14
C GLU A 11 -1.27 3.70 18.45
N ALA A 12 -0.22 4.07 19.21
CA ALA A 12 0.07 5.47 19.49
C ALA A 12 0.53 6.24 18.23
N MET A 13 1.14 5.58 17.26
CA MET A 13 1.55 6.18 15.98
C MET A 13 0.34 6.41 15.07
N LEU A 14 -0.52 5.40 14.90
CA LEU A 14 -1.77 5.50 14.15
C LEU A 14 -2.74 6.52 14.79
N ARG A 15 -2.86 6.53 16.14
CA ARG A 15 -3.66 7.54 16.86
C ARG A 15 -3.06 8.95 16.86
N LYS A 16 -1.72 9.11 16.89
CA LYS A 16 -1.07 10.44 16.79
C LYS A 16 -1.16 11.05 15.39
N VAL A 17 -1.20 10.22 14.35
CA VAL A 17 -1.43 10.67 12.97
C VAL A 17 -2.87 11.16 12.81
N GLY A 18 -3.87 10.49 13.42
CA GLY A 18 -5.27 10.96 13.41
C GLY A 18 -5.55 12.17 14.31
N ALA A 19 -4.93 12.28 15.49
CA ALA A 19 -5.31 13.30 16.49
C ALA A 19 -4.73 14.71 16.24
N LYS A 20 -3.76 14.89 15.33
CA LYS A 20 -3.09 16.18 15.08
C LYS A 20 -3.59 16.94 13.84
N ILE A 21 -4.57 16.38 13.13
CA ILE A 21 -5.14 16.94 11.88
C ILE A 21 -6.11 18.10 12.16
N ASN A 22 -6.61 18.26 13.39
CA ASN A 22 -7.50 19.38 13.75
C ASN A 22 -6.76 20.69 14.11
N GLY A 23 -5.46 20.79 13.82
CA GLY A 23 -4.58 21.72 14.54
C GLY A 23 -4.02 22.92 13.78
N ASN A 24 -3.84 22.90 12.46
CA ASN A 24 -3.22 24.05 11.76
C ASN A 24 -3.48 24.04 10.25
N GLN A 25 -3.98 25.19 9.75
CA GLN A 25 -4.14 25.53 8.35
C GLN A 25 -2.81 25.42 7.59
N LEU A 26 -2.66 24.39 6.77
CA LEU A 26 -1.70 24.31 5.67
C LEU A 26 -2.29 23.38 4.59
N CYS A 27 -2.90 23.98 3.57
CA CYS A 27 -3.38 23.39 2.31
C CYS A 27 -4.38 22.22 2.43
N ASP A 28 -5.61 22.41 1.92
CA ASP A 28 -6.78 21.50 2.02
C ASP A 28 -6.66 20.12 1.33
N PHE A 29 -5.45 19.61 1.10
CA PHE A 29 -5.20 18.22 0.67
C PHE A 29 -4.24 17.55 1.66
N SER A 30 -4.74 17.17 2.85
CA SER A 30 -3.97 16.38 3.80
C SER A 30 -4.41 14.93 3.76
N PHE A 31 -3.90 14.14 2.81
CA PHE A 31 -3.89 12.69 3.01
C PHE A 31 -2.93 12.40 4.17
N PRO A 32 -3.36 11.73 5.24
CA PRO A 32 -2.44 11.27 6.27
C PRO A 32 -1.54 10.20 5.68
N THR A 33 -0.36 10.61 5.23
CA THR A 33 0.64 9.74 4.63
C THR A 33 1.64 9.25 5.68
N LEU A 34 1.75 7.94 5.85
CA LEU A 34 2.81 7.27 6.61
C LEU A 34 3.89 6.73 5.67
N LEU A 35 5.17 6.99 5.97
CA LEU A 35 6.29 6.41 5.24
C LEU A 35 6.89 5.23 6.03
N ALA A 36 6.87 4.02 5.48
CA ALA A 36 7.48 2.83 6.10
C ALA A 36 8.75 2.42 5.35
N LEU A 37 9.92 2.70 5.94
CA LEU A 37 11.22 2.51 5.32
C LEU A 37 11.98 1.34 5.93
N GLY A 38 12.51 0.44 5.11
CA GLY A 38 13.34 -0.66 5.60
C GLY A 38 13.43 -1.84 4.63
N PRO A 39 14.13 -2.93 5.02
CA PRO A 39 14.28 -4.13 4.21
C PRO A 39 12.94 -4.71 3.79
N THR A 40 12.82 -5.15 2.53
CA THR A 40 11.56 -5.59 1.92
C THR A 40 10.78 -6.59 2.78
N GLN A 41 11.44 -7.65 3.25
CA GLN A 41 10.75 -8.68 4.03
C GLN A 41 10.17 -8.13 5.34
N LYS A 42 10.99 -7.46 6.16
CA LYS A 42 10.55 -6.91 7.45
C LYS A 42 9.46 -5.86 7.29
N ARG A 43 9.54 -5.07 6.21
CA ARG A 43 8.53 -4.07 5.87
C ARG A 43 7.20 -4.72 5.52
N ILE A 44 7.20 -5.74 4.66
CA ILE A 44 5.98 -6.47 4.33
C ILE A 44 5.40 -7.13 5.59
N GLU A 45 6.23 -7.78 6.42
CA GLU A 45 5.80 -8.37 7.69
C GLU A 45 5.14 -7.34 8.62
N PHE A 46 5.77 -6.18 8.83
CA PHE A 46 5.21 -5.08 9.62
C PHE A 46 3.89 -4.56 9.06
N LEU A 47 3.80 -4.34 7.74
CA LEU A 47 2.57 -3.86 7.11
C LEU A 47 1.47 -4.90 7.22
N VAL A 48 1.79 -6.18 7.04
CA VAL A 48 0.84 -7.28 7.24
C VAL A 48 0.32 -7.29 8.67
N GLU A 49 1.18 -7.16 9.68
CA GLU A 49 0.74 -7.06 11.09
C GLU A 49 -0.24 -5.90 11.30
N ASN A 50 0.07 -4.71 10.76
CA ASN A 50 -0.83 -3.55 10.84
C ASN A 50 -2.14 -3.78 10.06
N ILE A 51 -2.10 -4.41 8.89
CA ILE A 51 -3.30 -4.76 8.10
C ILE A 51 -4.18 -5.74 8.88
N LEU A 52 -3.59 -6.73 9.57
CA LEU A 52 -4.37 -7.68 10.39
C LEU A 52 -5.05 -7.00 11.57
N GLU A 53 -4.34 -6.08 12.23
CA GLU A 53 -4.93 -5.23 13.27
C GLU A 53 -6.09 -4.39 12.71
N ILE A 54 -5.89 -3.72 11.58
CA ILE A 54 -6.91 -2.93 10.87
C ILE A 54 -8.13 -3.81 10.50
N THR A 55 -7.93 -4.95 9.85
CA THR A 55 -9.05 -5.82 9.41
C THR A 55 -9.91 -6.34 10.56
N SER A 56 -9.35 -6.48 11.77
CA SER A 56 -10.16 -6.81 12.96
C SER A 56 -11.23 -5.75 13.30
N HIS A 57 -11.11 -4.54 12.74
CA HIS A 57 -12.01 -3.40 12.92
C HIS A 57 -12.93 -3.12 11.70
N LYS A 58 -13.08 -4.07 10.76
CA LYS A 58 -13.95 -3.96 9.55
C LYS A 58 -13.56 -2.84 8.56
N PHE A 59 -12.27 -2.61 8.35
CA PHE A 59 -11.77 -1.66 7.36
C PHE A 59 -11.61 -2.27 5.95
N LYS A 60 -11.56 -1.41 4.93
CA LYS A 60 -11.34 -1.77 3.51
C LYS A 60 -9.93 -1.35 3.09
N VAL A 61 -9.13 -2.31 2.64
CA VAL A 61 -7.69 -2.12 2.38
C VAL A 61 -7.38 -2.41 0.92
N LEU A 62 -6.71 -1.46 0.27
CA LEU A 62 -6.06 -1.67 -1.03
C LEU A 62 -4.55 -1.80 -0.84
N ILE A 63 -3.95 -2.80 -1.47
CA ILE A 63 -2.51 -3.02 -1.49
C ILE A 63 -2.04 -2.94 -2.93
N CYS A 64 -1.09 -2.06 -3.18
CA CYS A 64 -0.51 -1.79 -4.49
C CYS A 64 1.01 -1.95 -4.47
N ALA A 65 1.56 -2.31 -5.63
CA ALA A 65 2.99 -2.26 -5.91
C ALA A 65 3.22 -2.02 -7.41
N SER A 66 4.44 -1.69 -7.79
CA SER A 66 4.81 -1.37 -9.17
C SER A 66 4.74 -2.59 -10.11
N THR A 67 4.94 -3.81 -9.61
CA THR A 67 5.00 -5.03 -10.43
C THR A 67 4.11 -6.15 -9.89
N ASN A 68 3.71 -7.08 -10.79
CA ASN A 68 2.97 -8.29 -10.40
C ASN A 68 3.78 -9.13 -9.40
N VAL A 69 5.09 -9.26 -9.61
CA VAL A 69 5.98 -10.04 -8.72
C VAL A 69 5.98 -9.45 -7.31
N SER A 70 6.02 -8.12 -7.17
CA SER A 70 5.96 -7.46 -5.87
C SER A 70 4.63 -7.73 -5.16
N ILE A 71 3.50 -7.67 -5.89
CA ILE A 71 2.18 -8.03 -5.35
C ILE A 71 2.10 -9.50 -4.95
N ASP A 72 2.68 -10.42 -5.73
CA ASP A 72 2.64 -11.86 -5.47
C ASP A 72 3.41 -12.20 -4.21
N ASN A 73 4.61 -11.64 -4.07
CA ASN A 73 5.42 -11.77 -2.87
C ASN A 73 4.67 -11.25 -1.64
N PHE A 74 4.02 -10.08 -1.75
CA PHE A 74 3.21 -9.53 -0.67
C PHE A 74 2.03 -10.47 -0.33
N ALA A 75 1.30 -10.94 -1.33
CA ALA A 75 0.14 -11.82 -1.18
C ALA A 75 0.52 -13.14 -0.49
N VAL A 76 1.65 -13.76 -0.88
CA VAL A 76 2.15 -14.98 -0.25
C VAL A 76 2.45 -14.77 1.23
N ILE A 77 3.13 -13.67 1.59
CA ILE A 77 3.44 -13.36 2.99
C ILE A 77 2.17 -13.06 3.78
N LEU A 78 1.25 -12.26 3.22
CA LEU A 78 -0.03 -11.94 3.82
C LEU A 78 -0.85 -13.19 4.15
N LEU A 79 -1.03 -14.11 3.19
CA LEU A 79 -1.78 -15.35 3.42
C LEU A 79 -1.14 -16.25 4.48
N LYS A 80 0.20 -16.36 4.47
CA LYS A 80 0.93 -17.12 5.50
C LYS A 80 0.72 -16.53 6.90
N SER A 81 0.81 -15.20 7.02
CA SER A 81 0.61 -14.51 8.29
C SER A 81 -0.83 -14.62 8.79
N ILE A 82 -1.83 -14.49 7.91
CA ILE A 82 -3.24 -14.70 8.26
C ILE A 82 -3.47 -16.09 8.81
N ASN A 83 -3.01 -17.11 8.10
CA ASN A 83 -3.18 -18.51 8.51
C ASN A 83 -2.46 -18.83 9.83
N LYS A 84 -1.42 -18.07 10.17
CA LYS A 84 -0.65 -18.23 11.41
C LYS A 84 -1.27 -17.48 12.59
N ILE A 85 -1.81 -16.28 12.36
CA ILE A 85 -2.18 -15.33 13.41
C ILE A 85 -3.69 -15.35 13.69
N LEU A 86 -4.52 -15.43 12.63
CA LEU A 86 -5.96 -15.29 12.76
C LEU A 86 -6.67 -16.65 12.89
N PRO A 87 -7.69 -16.76 13.77
CA PRO A 87 -8.54 -17.94 13.80
C PRO A 87 -9.34 -18.06 12.50
N LYS A 88 -9.67 -19.30 12.10
CA LYS A 88 -10.40 -19.60 10.85
C LYS A 88 -11.75 -18.89 10.70
N THR A 89 -12.35 -18.45 11.80
CA THR A 89 -13.64 -17.75 11.82
C THR A 89 -13.55 -16.26 11.51
N ASN A 90 -12.35 -15.67 11.43
CA ASN A 90 -12.15 -14.24 11.24
C ASN A 90 -11.17 -13.92 10.10
N ILE A 91 -11.21 -14.72 9.03
CA ILE A 91 -10.35 -14.53 7.86
C ILE A 91 -10.96 -13.40 7.00
N PRO A 92 -10.22 -12.31 6.72
CA PRO A 92 -10.68 -11.26 5.82
C PRO A 92 -10.91 -11.84 4.42
N LYS A 93 -11.88 -11.32 3.68
CA LYS A 93 -12.07 -11.68 2.27
C LYS A 93 -11.00 -11.00 1.45
N ILE A 94 -10.15 -11.79 0.79
CA ILE A 94 -8.99 -11.28 0.04
C ILE A 94 -9.19 -11.54 -1.44
N ARG A 95 -8.82 -10.54 -2.25
CA ARG A 95 -8.74 -10.72 -3.70
C ARG A 95 -7.52 -10.04 -4.29
N ARG A 96 -6.77 -10.78 -5.11
CA ARG A 96 -5.75 -10.26 -5.99
C ARG A 96 -6.32 -10.09 -7.40
N ILE A 97 -6.26 -8.86 -7.90
CA ILE A 97 -6.71 -8.48 -9.24
C ILE A 97 -5.52 -8.31 -10.15
N ILE A 98 -5.57 -8.95 -11.32
CA ILE A 98 -4.57 -8.82 -12.37
C ILE A 98 -5.26 -8.54 -13.72
N PRO A 99 -4.66 -7.77 -14.65
CA PRO A 99 -5.23 -7.58 -15.97
C PRO A 99 -5.32 -8.89 -16.78
N LEU A 100 -4.33 -9.77 -16.62
CA LEU A 100 -4.20 -11.03 -17.32
C LEU A 100 -3.49 -12.05 -16.44
N ILE A 101 -4.05 -13.25 -16.29
CA ILE A 101 -3.43 -14.34 -15.51
C ILE A 101 -2.32 -14.97 -16.36
N GLN A 102 -1.09 -14.90 -15.84
CA GLN A 102 0.09 -15.58 -16.36
C GLN A 102 0.96 -15.97 -15.16
N ASP A 103 1.39 -17.24 -15.11
CA ASP A 103 2.38 -17.74 -14.14
C ASP A 103 2.12 -17.35 -12.67
N VAL A 104 0.88 -17.55 -12.21
CA VAL A 104 0.48 -17.22 -10.83
C VAL A 104 0.95 -18.31 -9.87
N ASP A 105 1.61 -17.91 -8.78
CA ASP A 105 2.06 -18.83 -7.73
C ASP A 105 0.85 -19.64 -7.18
N PRO A 106 0.95 -20.98 -7.10
CA PRO A 106 -0.12 -21.83 -6.58
C PRO A 106 -0.67 -21.39 -5.22
N GLN A 107 0.17 -20.82 -4.35
CA GLN A 107 -0.20 -20.34 -3.00
C GLN A 107 -1.21 -19.19 -3.03
N ILE A 108 -1.29 -18.42 -4.13
CA ILE A 108 -2.20 -17.27 -4.28
C ILE A 108 -3.20 -17.46 -5.43
N SER A 109 -3.20 -18.64 -6.05
CA SER A 109 -4.05 -18.95 -7.20
C SER A 109 -5.54 -18.80 -6.88
N GLU A 110 -5.97 -19.27 -5.71
CA GLU A 110 -7.37 -19.21 -5.26
C GLU A 110 -7.89 -17.78 -5.03
N ILE A 111 -7.01 -16.87 -4.63
CA ILE A 111 -7.35 -15.46 -4.44
C ILE A 111 -7.07 -14.63 -5.69
N THR A 112 -6.62 -15.20 -6.80
CA THR A 112 -6.26 -14.44 -7.99
C THR A 112 -7.36 -14.50 -9.04
N VAL A 113 -7.74 -13.33 -9.54
CA VAL A 113 -8.76 -13.21 -10.59
C VAL A 113 -8.37 -12.13 -11.62
N GLN A 114 -8.82 -12.33 -12.85
CA GLN A 114 -8.70 -11.29 -13.87
C GLN A 114 -9.71 -10.16 -13.59
N LEU A 115 -9.29 -8.93 -13.82
CA LEU A 115 -10.09 -7.72 -13.56
C LEU A 115 -11.54 -7.78 -14.10
N HIS A 116 -11.74 -8.34 -15.29
CA HIS A 116 -13.07 -8.42 -15.93
C HIS A 116 -13.97 -9.53 -15.38
N ASN A 117 -13.40 -10.46 -14.60
CA ASN A 117 -14.13 -11.59 -14.02
C ASN A 117 -14.64 -11.28 -12.60
N GLU A 118 -14.15 -10.21 -11.97
CA GLU A 118 -14.57 -9.82 -10.62
C GLU A 118 -15.60 -8.69 -10.68
N LYS A 119 -16.84 -9.01 -10.29
CA LYS A 119 -17.99 -8.10 -10.44
C LYS A 119 -18.35 -7.34 -9.16
N ASP A 120 -17.92 -7.82 -8.00
CA ASP A 120 -18.25 -7.23 -6.70
C ASP A 120 -16.99 -7.09 -5.84
N LEU A 121 -16.19 -6.08 -6.14
CA LEU A 121 -14.99 -5.75 -5.36
C LEU A 121 -15.33 -5.24 -3.95
N CYS A 122 -16.54 -4.71 -3.74
CA CYS A 122 -16.98 -4.20 -2.45
C CYS A 122 -17.10 -5.30 -1.38
N SER A 123 -17.30 -6.54 -1.82
CA SER A 123 -17.40 -7.71 -0.94
C SER A 123 -16.07 -8.11 -0.28
N PHE A 124 -14.92 -7.64 -0.80
CA PHE A 124 -13.59 -7.98 -0.28
C PHE A 124 -13.10 -6.96 0.73
N ASP A 125 -12.39 -7.43 1.75
CA ASP A 125 -11.82 -6.59 2.81
C ASP A 125 -10.41 -6.13 2.44
N ILE A 126 -9.68 -6.97 1.69
CA ILE A 126 -8.36 -6.66 1.16
C ILE A 126 -8.36 -6.92 -0.35
N VAL A 127 -7.99 -5.90 -1.13
CA VAL A 127 -7.77 -6.01 -2.56
C VAL A 127 -6.29 -5.76 -2.86
N LEU A 128 -5.65 -6.63 -3.64
CA LEU A 128 -4.26 -6.48 -4.08
C LEU A 128 -4.20 -6.33 -5.59
N CYS A 129 -3.46 -5.35 -6.11
CA CYS A 129 -3.23 -5.22 -7.56
C CYS A 129 -2.03 -4.31 -7.86
N THR A 130 -1.54 -4.29 -9.09
CA THR A 130 -0.48 -3.35 -9.45
C THR A 130 -0.98 -1.92 -9.52
N LEU A 131 -0.08 -0.94 -9.37
CA LEU A 131 -0.39 0.49 -9.54
C LEU A 131 -1.07 0.78 -10.89
N GLY A 132 -0.64 0.13 -11.97
CA GLY A 132 -1.27 0.28 -13.29
C GLY A 132 -2.64 -0.40 -13.43
N CYS A 133 -2.99 -1.32 -12.53
CA CYS A 133 -4.29 -1.98 -12.49
C CYS A 133 -5.29 -1.21 -11.60
N ALA A 134 -4.82 -0.62 -10.50
CA ALA A 134 -5.65 0.03 -9.49
C ALA A 134 -6.64 1.08 -10.04
N PRO A 135 -6.27 2.03 -10.93
CA PRO A 135 -7.22 3.01 -11.46
C PRO A 135 -8.40 2.38 -12.21
N LYS A 136 -8.22 1.17 -12.76
CA LYS A 136 -9.28 0.43 -13.47
C LYS A 136 -10.31 -0.18 -12.51
N LEU A 137 -10.05 -0.18 -11.20
CA LEU A 137 -10.99 -0.67 -10.21
C LEU A 137 -12.23 0.24 -10.07
N LEU A 138 -12.11 1.53 -10.43
CA LEU A 138 -13.25 2.47 -10.44
C LEU A 138 -14.39 2.03 -11.35
N THR A 139 -14.10 1.31 -12.44
CA THR A 139 -15.16 0.84 -13.35
C THR A 139 -15.91 -0.38 -12.80
N ASN A 140 -15.43 -0.99 -11.72
CA ASN A 140 -15.96 -2.20 -11.10
C ASN A 140 -16.69 -1.89 -9.78
N SER A 141 -17.66 -0.98 -9.82
CA SER A 141 -18.55 -0.58 -8.71
C SER A 141 -17.90 0.11 -7.51
N LEU A 142 -16.60 0.45 -7.60
CA LEU A 142 -15.88 1.16 -6.55
C LEU A 142 -15.92 2.67 -6.78
N GLN A 143 -16.10 3.41 -5.69
CA GLN A 143 -16.03 4.87 -5.67
C GLN A 143 -14.76 5.32 -4.94
N ALA A 144 -14.31 6.54 -5.20
CA ALA A 144 -13.26 7.17 -4.40
C ALA A 144 -13.67 7.16 -2.91
N GLY A 145 -12.70 6.85 -2.03
CA GLY A 145 -12.95 6.70 -0.59
C GLY A 145 -13.52 5.34 -0.18
N HIS A 146 -13.73 4.38 -1.11
CA HIS A 146 -14.13 3.02 -0.73
C HIS A 146 -13.09 2.35 0.19
N PHE A 147 -11.81 2.57 -0.11
CA PHE A 147 -10.72 2.06 0.71
C PHE A 147 -10.44 3.05 1.84
N SER A 148 -10.51 2.58 3.08
CA SER A 148 -10.07 3.37 4.23
C SER A 148 -8.55 3.45 4.32
N HIS A 149 -7.84 2.46 3.75
CA HIS A 149 -6.39 2.43 3.71
C HIS A 149 -5.88 2.00 2.32
N ILE A 150 -4.87 2.70 1.81
CA ILE A 150 -4.14 2.33 0.60
C ILE A 150 -2.67 2.17 0.95
N PHE A 151 -2.16 0.95 0.83
CA PHE A 151 -0.76 0.61 0.99
C PHE A 151 -0.09 0.53 -0.38
N ILE A 152 1.01 1.24 -0.57
CA ILE A 152 1.80 1.23 -1.80
C ILE A 152 3.20 0.72 -1.43
N ASP A 153 3.40 -0.57 -1.63
CA ASP A 153 4.68 -1.23 -1.42
C ASP A 153 5.61 -1.12 -2.63
N ASP A 154 6.90 -1.23 -2.35
CA ASP A 154 7.97 -1.05 -3.32
C ASP A 154 7.89 0.32 -4.03
N SER A 155 7.42 1.34 -3.29
CA SER A 155 7.14 2.68 -3.80
C SER A 155 8.39 3.45 -4.26
N GLN A 156 9.59 3.03 -3.84
CA GLN A 156 10.87 3.52 -4.37
C GLN A 156 11.13 3.09 -5.83
N ASN A 157 10.41 2.09 -6.33
CA ASN A 157 10.51 1.62 -7.71
C ASN A 157 9.27 2.01 -8.53
N ALA A 158 8.39 2.86 -7.98
CA ALA A 158 7.18 3.33 -8.64
C ALA A 158 7.35 4.74 -9.20
N SER A 159 6.77 5.00 -10.37
CA SER A 159 6.64 6.37 -10.86
C SER A 159 5.75 7.17 -9.92
N GLU A 160 6.16 8.40 -9.61
CA GLU A 160 5.29 9.33 -8.87
C GLU A 160 3.93 9.50 -9.55
N LEU A 161 3.90 9.46 -10.89
CA LEU A 161 2.65 9.49 -11.64
C LEU A 161 1.78 8.26 -11.38
N ASP A 162 2.36 7.06 -11.36
CA ASP A 162 1.62 5.82 -11.09
C ASP A 162 1.05 5.83 -9.67
N THR A 163 1.80 6.36 -8.71
CA THR A 163 1.33 6.57 -7.34
C THR A 163 0.16 7.56 -7.29
N TRP A 164 0.28 8.70 -7.97
CA TRP A 164 -0.80 9.69 -8.06
C TRP A 164 -2.05 9.15 -8.74
N MET A 165 -1.90 8.32 -9.77
CA MET A 165 -3.03 7.69 -10.45
C MET A 165 -3.85 6.82 -9.49
N VAL A 166 -3.24 6.19 -8.49
CA VAL A 166 -3.98 5.44 -7.47
C VAL A 166 -4.63 6.38 -6.45
N ILE A 167 -3.84 7.29 -5.87
CA ILE A 167 -4.31 8.21 -4.83
C ILE A 167 -5.45 9.09 -5.35
N GLY A 168 -5.24 9.77 -6.49
CA GLY A 168 -6.20 10.71 -7.04
C GLY A 168 -7.50 10.08 -7.56
N ASN A 169 -7.51 8.77 -7.83
CA ASN A 169 -8.71 8.07 -8.29
C ASN A 169 -9.45 7.34 -7.16
N LEU A 170 -8.74 6.78 -6.18
CA LEU A 170 -9.32 5.86 -5.21
C LEU A 170 -9.36 6.40 -3.77
N ALA A 171 -8.53 7.38 -3.44
CA ALA A 171 -8.50 7.96 -2.10
C ALA A 171 -9.56 9.05 -1.93
N SER A 172 -10.08 9.19 -0.71
CA SER A 172 -10.76 10.40 -0.22
C SER A 172 -9.92 11.06 0.88
N GLU A 173 -10.38 12.19 1.40
CA GLU A 173 -9.72 12.89 2.53
C GLU A 173 -9.58 12.01 3.78
N GLU A 174 -10.45 11.01 3.95
CA GLU A 174 -10.44 10.07 5.08
C GLU A 174 -9.52 8.86 4.84
N THR A 175 -9.11 8.62 3.59
CA THR A 175 -8.27 7.48 3.23
C THR A 175 -6.84 7.68 3.76
N GLN A 176 -6.38 6.72 4.55
CA GLN A 176 -4.99 6.66 5.00
C GLN A 176 -4.09 6.13 3.88
N ILE A 177 -3.00 6.83 3.59
CA ILE A 177 -2.03 6.42 2.57
C ILE A 177 -0.75 5.95 3.26
N ILE A 178 -0.27 4.77 2.89
CA ILE A 178 0.99 4.24 3.41
C ILE A 178 1.89 3.99 2.22
N LEU A 179 2.99 4.74 2.12
CA LEU A 179 4.05 4.48 1.15
C LEU A 179 5.14 3.68 1.85
N SER A 180 5.49 2.53 1.27
CA SER A 180 6.50 1.66 1.85
C SER A 180 7.56 1.30 0.83
N GLY A 181 8.81 1.27 1.27
CA GLY A 181 9.92 1.02 0.38
C GLY A 181 11.26 1.02 1.09
N ASP A 182 12.31 0.78 0.32
CA ASP A 182 13.68 1.03 0.75
C ASP A 182 14.22 2.22 -0.03
N SER A 183 14.12 3.42 0.55
CA SER A 183 14.53 4.66 -0.13
C SER A 183 16.03 4.69 -0.47
N GLN A 184 16.86 3.86 0.16
CA GLN A 184 18.30 3.80 -0.10
C GLN A 184 18.65 2.78 -1.19
N ASN A 185 17.86 1.73 -1.34
CA ASN A 185 18.08 0.65 -2.31
C ASN A 185 17.14 0.70 -3.51
N GLY A 186 16.49 1.84 -3.77
CA GLY A 186 15.66 2.04 -4.95
C GLY A 186 16.49 1.91 -6.24
N LYS A 187 16.01 1.11 -7.18
CA LYS A 187 16.61 1.01 -8.52
C LYS A 187 16.19 2.19 -9.43
N GLY A 188 15.31 3.06 -8.92
CA GLY A 188 14.68 4.12 -9.66
C GLY A 188 13.64 3.60 -10.66
N ILE A 189 13.08 4.52 -11.43
CA ILE A 189 12.07 4.21 -12.44
C ILE A 189 12.76 3.86 -13.75
N TYR A 190 12.50 2.67 -14.30
CA TYR A 190 13.03 2.30 -15.61
C TYR A 190 12.34 3.12 -16.71
N THR A 191 13.14 3.78 -17.55
CA THR A 191 12.66 4.51 -18.72
C THR A 191 13.53 4.23 -19.95
N LYS A 192 12.88 4.07 -21.11
CA LYS A 192 13.55 3.97 -22.40
C LYS A 192 13.98 5.33 -22.96
N ALA A 193 13.28 6.39 -22.58
CA ALA A 193 13.57 7.74 -23.06
C ALA A 193 14.81 8.29 -22.34
N GLU A 194 15.90 8.49 -23.08
CA GLU A 194 17.18 8.93 -22.51
C GLU A 194 17.09 10.30 -21.84
N ILE A 195 16.30 11.21 -22.42
CA ILE A 195 16.04 12.54 -21.85
C ILE A 195 15.45 12.51 -20.44
N LEU A 196 14.84 11.39 -20.03
CA LEU A 196 14.24 11.21 -18.70
C LEU A 196 15.21 10.54 -17.71
N LYS A 197 16.32 9.97 -18.17
CA LYS A 197 17.31 9.31 -17.32
C LYS A 197 18.16 10.31 -16.54
N ASP A 198 18.42 11.46 -17.16
CA ASP A 198 19.09 12.56 -16.49
C ASP A 198 18.08 13.19 -15.52
N ASN A 199 18.28 12.97 -14.21
CA ASN A 199 17.40 13.42 -13.13
C ASN A 199 17.19 14.96 -13.04
N GLN A 200 17.67 15.73 -14.02
CA GLN A 200 17.52 17.18 -14.12
C GLN A 200 16.05 17.62 -14.07
N ILE A 201 15.15 16.83 -14.65
CA ILE A 201 13.70 17.10 -14.68
C ILE A 201 12.92 16.37 -13.58
N GLY A 202 13.60 15.54 -12.77
CA GLY A 202 13.00 14.83 -11.63
C GLY A 202 11.98 13.74 -11.98
N TYR A 203 11.85 13.32 -13.25
CA TYR A 203 10.91 12.27 -13.68
C TYR A 203 11.16 10.92 -12.98
N CYS A 204 12.43 10.57 -12.81
CA CYS A 204 12.83 9.29 -12.21
C CYS A 204 12.88 9.34 -10.68
N ILE A 205 12.40 10.41 -10.03
CA ILE A 205 12.32 10.53 -8.57
C ILE A 205 10.95 9.99 -8.11
N PRO A 206 10.91 8.89 -7.34
CA PRO A 206 9.67 8.35 -6.80
C PRO A 206 9.04 9.29 -5.77
N MET A 207 7.71 9.19 -5.61
CA MET A 207 6.98 9.94 -4.58
C MET A 207 7.54 9.67 -3.17
N LEU A 208 7.93 8.42 -2.88
CA LEU A 208 8.53 8.04 -1.59
C LEU A 208 9.77 8.86 -1.27
N GLU A 209 10.68 8.98 -2.24
CA GLU A 209 11.93 9.72 -2.08
C GLU A 209 11.65 11.22 -1.89
N ARG A 210 10.78 11.78 -2.74
CA ARG A 210 10.39 13.19 -2.63
C ARG A 210 9.78 13.49 -1.27
N LEU A 211 8.83 12.69 -0.81
CA LEU A 211 8.17 12.89 0.47
C LEU A 211 9.08 12.62 1.67
N HIS A 212 10.06 11.71 1.55
CA HIS A 212 11.04 11.51 2.61
C HIS A 212 11.88 12.76 2.89
N THR A 213 12.17 13.57 1.86
CA THR A 213 12.92 14.83 2.05
C THR A 213 12.07 15.97 2.60
N VAL A 214 10.75 15.91 2.42
CA VAL A 214 9.82 17.01 2.77
C VAL A 214 9.12 16.74 4.10
N PHE A 215 8.83 15.48 4.43
CA PHE A 215 8.03 15.16 5.60
C PHE A 215 8.83 15.28 6.90
N PRO A 216 8.19 15.79 7.96
CA PRO A 216 8.77 15.76 9.29
C PRO A 216 8.94 14.30 9.76
N SER A 217 9.95 14.05 10.59
CA SER A 217 10.34 12.71 11.04
C SER A 217 9.22 11.92 11.73
N ASN A 218 8.16 12.59 12.23
CA ASN A 218 7.01 11.94 12.85
C ASN A 218 6.04 11.27 11.86
N ARG A 219 6.19 11.51 10.55
CA ARG A 219 5.47 10.80 9.48
C ARG A 219 6.31 9.68 8.84
N VAL A 220 7.50 9.43 9.37
CA VAL A 220 8.45 8.42 8.89
C VAL A 220 8.65 7.35 9.97
N THR A 221 8.39 6.11 9.60
CA THR A 221 8.71 4.91 10.38
C THR A 221 9.86 4.18 9.72
N THR A 222 10.98 4.03 10.42
CA THR A 222 12.09 3.16 9.99
C THR A 222 11.95 1.79 10.63
N ILE A 223 11.94 0.74 9.82
CA ILE A 223 11.81 -0.67 10.19
C ILE A 223 13.19 -1.30 10.04
N SER A 224 13.83 -1.60 11.19
CA SER A 224 15.19 -2.13 11.28
C SER A 224 15.28 -3.64 11.24
#